data_AF-A0A967MQS7-F1
#
_entry.id   AF-A0A967MQS7-F1
#
_cell.length_a   1.000
_cell.length_b   1.000
_cell.length_c   1.000
_cell.angle_alpha   90.00
_cell.angle_beta   90.00
_cell.angle_gamma   90.00
#
_symmetry.space_group_name_H-M   'P 1'
#
loop_
_entity.id
_entity.type
_entity.pdbx_description
1 polymer ?
#
loop_
_entity_poly.entity_id
_entity_poly.type
_entity_poly.pdbx_seq_one_letter_code
_entity_poly.pdbx_strand_id
1 'polypeptide(L)' 'MFARYAWPPNERGYCGPAEGRALLEYGSAGVADPGITDLARAFTGAWPYLQLIAAEARIDDPLDHRVVEAYW' A
#
# COMPACT_ATOMS: atom_id res chain seq x y z
N MET A 1 7.68 -0.78 -0.25
CA MET A 1 7.42 0.12 -1.40
C MET A 1 6.11 0.86 -1.26
N PHE A 2 4.97 0.18 -1.01
CA PHE A 2 3.65 0.81 -0.87
C PHE A 2 3.61 2.04 0.05
N ALA A 3 4.12 1.92 1.28
CA ALA A 3 4.14 3.00 2.26
C ALA A 3 4.79 4.30 1.76
N ARG A 4 5.84 4.20 0.93
CA ARG A 4 6.55 5.36 0.35
C ARG A 4 5.61 6.24 -0.47
N TYR A 5 4.67 5.63 -1.19
CA TYR A 5 3.74 6.35 -2.05
C TYR A 5 2.40 6.63 -1.35
N ALA A 6 1.94 5.72 -0.48
CA ALA A 6 0.67 5.85 0.22
C ALA A 6 0.70 6.93 1.33
N TRP A 7 1.85 7.14 1.98
CA TRP A 7 1.98 8.05 3.12
C TRP A 7 1.74 9.54 2.79
N PRO A 8 2.36 10.16 1.76
CA PRO A 8 2.22 11.61 1.53
C PRO A 8 0.77 12.13 1.34
N PRO A 9 -0.11 11.48 0.56
CA PRO A 9 -1.52 11.89 0.49
C PRO A 9 -2.34 11.47 1.71
N ASN A 10 -2.00 10.36 2.36
CA ASN A 10 -2.70 9.87 3.55
C ASN A 10 -2.46 10.77 4.78
N GLU A 11 -1.23 11.28 4.97
CA GLU A 11 -0.92 12.25 6.03
C GLU A 11 -1.77 13.53 5.92
N ARG A 12 -2.21 13.87 4.70
CA ARG A 12 -3.10 15.01 4.42
C ARG A 12 -4.59 14.67 4.51
N GLY A 13 -4.93 13.42 4.87
CA GLY A 13 -6.30 12.94 4.99
C GLY A 13 -7.02 12.69 3.66
N TYR A 14 -6.30 12.57 2.54
CA TYR A 14 -6.92 12.41 1.22
C TYR A 14 -7.29 10.95 0.89
N CYS A 15 -6.68 9.98 1.55
CA CYS A 15 -6.94 8.57 1.32
C CYS A 15 -6.56 7.73 2.54
N GLY A 16 -7.02 6.48 2.58
CA GLY A 16 -6.61 5.50 3.59
C GLY A 16 -7.17 5.76 4.99
N PRO A 17 -6.74 4.97 5.98
CA PRO A 17 -7.17 5.07 7.37
C PRO A 17 -6.47 6.25 8.08
N ALA A 18 -7.01 6.68 9.22
CA ALA A 18 -6.51 7.85 9.95
C ALA A 18 -5.09 7.64 10.53
N GLU A 19 -4.67 6.38 10.69
CA GLU A 19 -3.40 5.96 11.28
C GLU A 19 -2.21 6.10 10.30
N GLY A 20 -2.06 7.26 9.64
CA GLY A 20 -0.99 7.46 8.65
C GLY A 20 0.43 7.37 9.19
N ARG A 21 0.60 7.52 10.50
CA ARG A 21 1.88 7.33 11.17
C ARG A 21 2.41 5.90 11.09
N ALA A 22 1.51 4.90 11.05
CA ALA A 22 1.92 3.51 10.89
C ALA A 22 2.59 3.26 9.53
N LEU A 23 2.14 3.93 8.45
CA LEU A 23 2.78 3.84 7.14
C LEU A 23 4.20 4.43 7.16
N LEU A 24 4.39 5.55 7.85
CA LEU A 24 5.72 6.14 8.01
C LEU A 24 6.68 5.19 8.75
N GLU A 25 6.18 4.51 9.78
CA GLU A 25 6.95 3.52 10.55
C GLU A 25 7.34 2.31 9.67
N TYR A 26 6.40 1.73 8.92
CA TYR A 26 6.72 0.66 7.96
C TYR A 26 7.68 1.12 6.87
N GLY A 27 7.49 2.33 6.33
CA GLY A 27 8.34 2.89 5.29
C GLY A 27 9.77 3.14 5.75
N SER A 28 9.95 3.61 6.98
CA SER A 28 11.27 3.90 7.58
C SER A 28 11.98 2.64 8.08
N ALA A 29 11.25 1.66 8.62
CA ALA A 29 11.80 0.41 9.09
C ALA A 29 12.15 -0.56 7.93
N GLY A 30 11.56 -0.38 6.75
CA GLY A 30 11.72 -1.30 5.63
C GLY A 30 11.14 -2.69 5.89
N VAL A 31 10.24 -2.80 6.87
CA VAL A 31 9.61 -4.06 7.27
C VAL A 31 8.35 -4.27 6.44
N ALA A 32 8.13 -5.51 6.00
CA ALA A 32 6.89 -5.96 5.38
C ALA A 32 6.42 -7.20 6.14
N ASP A 33 5.33 -7.05 6.90
CA ASP A 33 4.69 -8.10 7.68
C ASP A 33 3.16 -8.11 7.42
N PRO A 34 2.36 -8.98 8.05
CA PRO A 34 0.91 -8.96 7.84
C PRO A 34 0.24 -7.62 8.17
N GLY A 35 0.82 -6.79 9.05
CA GLY A 35 0.25 -5.52 9.46
C GLY A 35 0.26 -4.46 8.36
N ILE A 36 1.28 -4.42 7.49
CA ILE A 36 1.24 -3.52 6.32
C ILE A 36 0.16 -3.93 5.31
N THR A 37 -0.14 -5.23 5.21
CA THR A 37 -1.22 -5.72 4.35
C THR A 37 -2.59 -5.30 4.88
N ASP A 38 -2.82 -5.39 6.18
CA ASP A 38 -4.07 -4.94 6.80
C ASP A 38 -4.27 -3.43 6.64
N LEU A 39 -3.20 -2.64 6.81
CA LEU A 39 -3.22 -1.21 6.51
C LEU A 39 -3.52 -0.93 5.04
N ALA A 40 -2.88 -1.65 4.11
CA ALA A 40 -3.11 -1.47 2.67
C ALA A 40 -4.56 -1.77 2.27
N ARG A 41 -5.20 -2.79 2.88
CA ARG A 41 -6.61 -3.11 2.65
C ARG A 41 -7.56 -1.98 3.03
N ALA A 42 -7.17 -1.12 3.98
CA ALA A 42 -7.96 0.05 4.36
C ALA A 42 -7.90 1.19 3.32
N PHE A 43 -6.99 1.13 2.34
CA PHE A 43 -6.97 2.05 1.20
C PHE A 43 -7.98 1.61 0.15
N THR A 44 -9.27 1.87 0.40
CA THR A 44 -10.38 1.48 -0.48
C THR A 44 -10.24 1.95 -1.93
N GLY A 45 -9.51 3.04 -2.16
CA GLY A 45 -9.18 3.53 -3.50
C GLY A 45 -8.06 2.74 -4.18
N ALA A 46 -6.94 2.49 -3.50
CA ALA A 46 -5.77 1.85 -4.10
C ALA A 46 -5.84 0.33 -4.12
N TRP A 47 -6.37 -0.27 -3.05
CA TRP A 47 -6.36 -1.72 -2.83
C TRP A 47 -7.01 -2.53 -3.97
N PRO A 48 -8.20 -2.16 -4.49
CA PRO A 48 -8.80 -2.92 -5.59
C PRO A 48 -7.96 -2.90 -6.87
N TYR A 49 -7.26 -1.80 -7.17
CA TYR A 49 -6.40 -1.72 -8.35
C TYR A 49 -5.12 -2.52 -8.18
N LEU A 50 -4.53 -2.53 -6.98
CA LEU A 50 -3.38 -3.39 -6.67
C LEU A 50 -3.75 -4.88 -6.85
N GLN A 51 -4.93 -5.29 -6.37
CA GLN A 51 -5.43 -6.65 -6.60
C GLN A 51 -5.65 -6.95 -8.10
N LEU A 52 -6.21 -6.00 -8.84
CA LEU A 52 -6.41 -6.14 -10.29
C LEU A 52 -5.08 -6.30 -11.04
N ILE A 53 -4.12 -5.40 -10.81
CA ILE A 53 -2.81 -5.44 -11.46
C ILE A 53 -2.08 -6.74 -11.12
N ALA A 54 -2.12 -7.16 -9.86
CA ALA A 54 -1.53 -8.43 -9.42
C ALA A 54 -2.14 -9.63 -10.15
N ALA A 55 -3.47 -9.69 -10.24
CA ALA A 55 -4.18 -10.74 -10.96
C ALA A 55 -3.81 -10.79 -12.46
N GLU A 56 -3.84 -9.64 -13.14
CA GLU A 56 -3.49 -9.53 -14.56
C GLU A 56 -2.02 -9.86 -14.84
N ALA A 57 -1.13 -9.54 -13.90
CA ALA A 57 0.29 -9.84 -13.98
C ALA A 57 0.64 -11.28 -13.54
N ARG A 58 -0.32 -12.05 -13.01
CA ARG A 58 -0.10 -13.37 -12.38
C ARG A 58 0.92 -13.32 -11.25
N ILE A 59 0.77 -12.32 -10.38
CA ILE A 59 1.55 -12.11 -9.16
C ILE A 59 0.60 -12.31 -7.98
N ASP A 60 0.94 -13.20 -7.04
CA ASP A 60 0.05 -13.53 -5.92
C ASP A 60 -0.05 -12.42 -4.87
N ASP A 61 1.00 -11.61 -4.73
CA ASP A 61 1.11 -10.54 -3.74
C ASP A 61 0.73 -9.17 -4.35
N PRO A 62 -0.40 -8.55 -3.95
CA PRO A 62 -0.76 -7.19 -4.37
C PRO A 62 0.21 -6.11 -3.89
N LEU A 63 1.07 -6.41 -2.92
CA LEU A 63 2.11 -5.50 -2.42
C LEU A 63 3.50 -5.80 -3.00
N ASP A 64 3.62 -6.73 -3.95
CA ASP A 64 4.85 -6.95 -4.71
C ASP A 64 5.29 -5.61 -5.32
N HIS A 65 6.60 -5.33 -5.23
CA HIS A 65 7.16 -4.07 -5.72
C HIS A 65 6.76 -3.74 -7.16
N ARG A 66 6.64 -4.74 -8.05
CA ARG A 66 6.22 -4.57 -9.45
C ARG A 66 4.77 -4.11 -9.58
N VAL A 67 3.89 -4.62 -8.71
CA VAL A 67 2.47 -4.25 -8.67
C VAL A 67 2.31 -2.84 -8.14
N VAL A 68 3.00 -2.52 -7.04
CA VAL A 68 2.98 -1.19 -6.44
C VAL A 68 3.55 -0.13 -7.38
N GLU A 69 4.62 -0.45 -8.11
CA GLU A 69 5.21 0.44 -9.11
C GLU A 69 4.27 0.66 -10.31
N ALA A 70 3.53 -0.35 -10.74
CA ALA A 70 2.59 -0.21 -11.87
C ALA A 70 1.34 0.63 -11.53
N TYR A 71 0.97 0.73 -10.25
CA TYR A 71 -0.18 1.54 -9.83
C TYR A 71 0.11 3.04 -9.76
N TRP A 72 1.35 3.43 -9.47
CA TRP A 72 1.77 4.83 -9.25
C TRP A 72 2.48 5.44 -10.46
#